data_AF-A0A1D2R1Z2-F1
#
_entry.id   AF-A0A1D2R1Z2-F1
#
_cell.length_a   1.000
_cell.length_b   1.000
_cell.length_c   1.000
_cell.angle_alpha   90.00
_cell.angle_beta   90.00
_cell.angle_gamma   90.00
#
_symmetry.space_group_name_H-M   'P 1'
#
loop_
_entity.id
_entity.type
_entity.pdbx_description
1 polymer ?
#
loop_
_entity_poly.entity_id
_entity_poly.type
_entity_poly.pdbx_seq_one_letter_code
_entity_poly.pdbx_strand_id
1 'polypeptide(L)'
;MIAMTEKKIKQKPGLLRGARVYLSGPMDFVASRAAEKKYGWRTRVGEFLRRFGVTVFDPWNKPDVVGLHEYGREDVDTTKMRDRWTFEDSSKGAEERAKCSGKFWETLHIDLRMVDTSDFTIAYCPTNIYSVGTVHEIVLCRQQRKPVLFVSPGIDFPTLAELKEHLKGDAMGTELLEQLITDIPIKENPRGIPSLWYMPLVGGESFFDGFGFAEYRKQFGWKRIPLDDREDASDIKRPLLPFLEKLNKQLPKKWDNRRKKYVRNDDYLLWDIGRKKGGGREVSHPVLIKKKR
;
A
#
# COMPACT_ATOMS: atom_id res chain seq x y z
N MET A 1 50.34 17.48 13.81
CA MET A 1 49.37 16.61 13.12
C MET A 1 48.71 15.71 14.15
N ILE A 2 47.47 16.02 14.55
CA ILE A 2 46.69 15.20 15.49
C ILE A 2 45.72 14.37 14.65
N ALA A 3 45.97 13.06 14.58
CA ALA A 3 45.06 12.12 13.93
C ALA A 3 43.87 11.84 14.87
N MET A 4 42.70 12.37 14.55
CA MET A 4 41.45 11.95 15.18
C MET A 4 40.97 10.65 14.53
N THR A 5 41.13 9.55 15.24
CA THR A 5 40.49 8.27 14.92
C THR A 5 38.98 8.37 15.17
N GLU A 6 38.19 8.44 14.09
CA GLU A 6 36.75 8.24 14.13
C GLU A 6 36.43 6.79 14.53
N LYS A 7 36.10 6.58 15.80
CA LYS A 7 35.36 5.38 16.22
C LYS A 7 33.95 5.46 15.62
N LYS A 8 33.75 4.90 14.42
CA LYS A 8 32.42 4.57 13.90
C LYS A 8 31.78 3.54 14.85
N ILE A 9 30.94 4.02 15.76
CA ILE A 9 30.00 3.17 16.49
C ILE A 9 29.15 2.46 15.43
N LYS A 10 29.35 1.15 15.27
CA LYS A 10 28.51 0.30 14.41
C LYS A 10 27.09 0.31 14.97
N GLN A 11 26.25 1.25 14.52
CA GLN A 11 24.82 1.19 14.81
C GLN A 11 24.29 -0.15 14.33
N LYS A 12 23.56 -0.86 15.20
CA LYS A 12 22.88 -2.09 14.80
C LYS A 12 21.94 -1.75 13.64
N PRO A 13 22.00 -2.46 12.52
CA PRO A 13 21.12 -2.21 11.40
C PRO A 13 19.65 -2.40 11.83
N GLY A 14 18.79 -1.45 11.47
CA GLY A 14 17.37 -1.47 11.84
C GLY A 14 16.62 -2.69 11.31
N LEU A 15 15.47 -3.01 11.89
CA LEU A 15 14.69 -4.22 11.57
C LEU A 15 14.15 -4.23 10.14
N LEU A 16 13.93 -3.06 9.53
CA LEU A 16 13.43 -2.97 8.15
C LEU A 16 14.53 -3.10 7.09
N ARG A 17 15.81 -3.05 7.47
CA ARG A 17 16.90 -3.14 6.50
C ARG A 17 16.90 -4.49 5.80
N GLY A 18 16.79 -4.47 4.47
CA GLY A 18 16.72 -5.66 3.62
C GLY A 18 15.30 -6.21 3.44
N ALA A 19 14.31 -5.63 4.12
CA ALA A 19 12.91 -6.00 3.88
C ALA A 19 12.44 -5.47 2.52
N ARG A 20 11.44 -6.15 1.96
CA ARG A 20 10.74 -5.79 0.73
C ARG A 20 9.32 -5.38 1.06
N VAL A 21 8.87 -4.27 0.51
CA VAL A 21 7.51 -3.75 0.72
C VAL A 21 6.81 -3.54 -0.61
N TYR A 22 5.53 -3.89 -0.68
CA TYR A 22 4.68 -3.53 -1.82
C TYR A 22 3.74 -2.37 -1.45
N LEU A 23 3.60 -1.39 -2.34
CA LEU A 23 2.74 -0.21 -2.14
C LEU A 23 1.44 -0.33 -2.94
N SER A 24 0.43 -0.91 -2.28
CA SER A 24 -0.91 -1.17 -2.80
C SER A 24 -1.84 0.03 -2.62
N GLY A 25 -2.75 0.28 -3.57
CA GLY A 25 -3.69 1.39 -3.51
C GLY A 25 -4.18 1.85 -4.89
N PRO A 26 -5.11 2.81 -4.97
CA PRO A 26 -5.60 3.32 -6.23
C PRO A 26 -4.50 3.85 -7.16
N MET A 27 -4.67 3.56 -8.45
CA MET A 27 -3.91 4.13 -9.57
C MET A 27 -4.88 4.69 -10.60
N ASP A 28 -5.97 3.97 -10.86
CA ASP A 28 -7.14 4.45 -11.59
C ASP A 28 -8.13 5.17 -10.66
N PHE A 29 -9.03 5.96 -11.26
CA PHE A 29 -10.07 6.75 -10.57
C PHE A 29 -9.55 7.76 -9.54
N VAL A 30 -8.25 8.07 -9.60
CA VAL A 30 -7.63 9.19 -8.89
C VAL A 30 -7.80 10.48 -9.68
N ALA A 31 -7.76 11.64 -9.01
CA ALA A 31 -7.94 12.93 -9.67
C ALA A 31 -6.91 13.21 -10.77
N SER A 32 -5.67 12.71 -10.63
CA SER A 32 -4.64 12.81 -11.66
C SER A 32 -3.60 11.70 -11.53
N ARG A 33 -3.53 10.79 -12.50
CA ARG A 33 -2.50 9.74 -12.57
C ARG A 33 -1.09 10.33 -12.59
N ALA A 34 -0.89 11.41 -13.35
CA ALA A 34 0.41 12.08 -13.47
C ALA A 34 0.86 12.71 -12.14
N ALA A 35 -0.06 13.35 -11.41
CA ALA A 35 0.26 13.92 -10.10
C ALA A 35 0.53 12.81 -9.06
N GLU A 36 -0.29 11.76 -9.03
CA GLU A 36 -0.09 10.63 -8.12
C GLU A 36 1.23 9.90 -8.38
N LYS A 37 1.59 9.65 -9.65
CA LYS A 37 2.85 9.01 -10.02
C LYS A 37 4.07 9.84 -9.61
N LYS A 38 4.00 11.18 -9.73
CA LYS A 38 5.16 12.06 -9.51
C LYS A 38 5.30 12.50 -8.05
N TYR A 39 4.19 12.84 -7.40
CA TYR A 39 4.16 13.51 -6.11
C TYR A 39 3.26 12.82 -5.09
N GLY A 40 2.57 11.74 -5.46
CA GLY A 40 1.62 11.05 -4.60
C GLY A 40 2.28 10.38 -3.40
N TRP A 41 1.43 9.79 -2.56
CA TRP A 41 1.83 9.17 -1.30
C TRP A 41 2.90 8.08 -1.48
N ARG A 42 2.86 7.31 -2.59
CA ARG A 42 3.82 6.23 -2.87
C ARG A 42 5.25 6.73 -2.95
N THR A 43 5.45 7.87 -3.61
CA THR A 43 6.78 8.50 -3.73
C THR A 43 7.34 8.81 -2.36
N ARG A 44 6.56 9.49 -1.51
CA ARG A 44 6.98 9.91 -0.16
C ARG A 44 7.21 8.72 0.78
N VAL A 45 6.27 7.77 0.82
CA VAL A 45 6.43 6.52 1.61
C VAL A 45 7.63 5.73 1.13
N GLY A 46 7.84 5.64 -0.20
CA GLY A 46 8.99 4.96 -0.79
C GLY A 46 10.32 5.60 -0.41
N GLU A 47 10.45 6.94 -0.51
CA GLU A 47 11.64 7.67 -0.07
C GLU A 47 11.92 7.46 1.42
N PHE A 48 10.87 7.50 2.24
CA PHE A 48 10.97 7.25 3.68
C PHE A 48 11.50 5.84 3.99
N LEU A 49 10.94 4.81 3.36
CA LEU A 49 11.33 3.41 3.57
C LEU A 49 12.74 3.10 3.04
N ARG A 50 13.12 3.68 1.90
CA ARG A 50 14.48 3.51 1.33
C ARG A 50 15.56 4.03 2.27
N ARG A 51 15.29 5.05 3.10
CA ARG A 51 16.21 5.51 4.16
C ARG A 51 16.54 4.43 5.20
N PHE A 52 15.65 3.45 5.40
CA PHE A 52 15.88 2.30 6.27
C PHE A 52 16.49 1.09 5.54
N GLY A 53 16.80 1.22 4.25
CA GLY A 53 17.33 0.13 3.42
C GLY A 53 16.28 -0.90 3.02
N VAL A 54 15.02 -0.48 2.89
CA VAL A 54 13.92 -1.29 2.38
C VAL A 54 13.91 -1.24 0.84
N THR A 55 13.70 -2.40 0.20
CA THR A 55 13.39 -2.48 -1.22
C THR A 55 11.90 -2.20 -1.42
N VAL A 56 11.58 -1.16 -2.19
CA VAL A 56 10.20 -0.71 -2.41
C VAL A 56 9.73 -1.16 -3.79
N PHE A 57 8.66 -1.96 -3.81
CA PHE A 57 7.91 -2.29 -5.01
C PHE A 57 6.73 -1.32 -5.15
N ASP A 58 6.80 -0.48 -6.17
CA ASP A 58 5.81 0.53 -6.52
C ASP A 58 5.24 0.19 -7.90
N PRO A 59 3.91 -0.03 -8.05
CA PRO A 59 3.31 -0.42 -9.32
C PRO A 59 3.46 0.66 -10.42
N TRP A 60 3.75 1.92 -10.09
CA TRP A 60 4.11 2.92 -11.10
C TRP A 60 5.52 2.75 -11.69
N ASN A 61 6.40 2.05 -10.97
CA ASN A 61 7.83 1.93 -11.21
C ASN A 61 8.26 0.47 -11.05
N LYS A 62 7.72 -0.38 -11.93
CA LYS A 62 7.91 -1.84 -11.86
C LYS A 62 9.37 -2.22 -12.18
N PRO A 63 9.95 -3.21 -11.47
CA PRO A 63 11.28 -3.71 -11.76
C PRO A 63 11.32 -4.43 -13.12
N ASP A 64 12.51 -4.47 -13.74
CA ASP A 64 12.70 -5.27 -14.94
C ASP A 64 12.60 -6.77 -14.65
N VAL A 65 11.97 -7.50 -15.57
CA VAL A 65 11.86 -8.95 -15.49
C VAL A 65 12.93 -9.57 -16.38
N VAL A 66 13.80 -10.37 -15.80
CA VAL A 66 14.89 -11.03 -16.53
C VAL A 66 14.30 -11.88 -17.65
N GLY A 67 14.75 -11.64 -18.88
CA GLY A 67 14.33 -12.39 -20.07
C GLY A 67 13.02 -11.94 -20.70
N LEU A 68 12.32 -10.94 -20.14
CA LEU A 68 11.09 -10.38 -20.72
C LEU A 68 11.23 -8.86 -20.91
N HIS A 69 11.06 -8.40 -22.15
CA HIS A 69 11.13 -6.97 -22.46
C HIS A 69 9.79 -6.29 -22.12
N GLU A 70 9.84 -5.21 -21.33
CA GLU A 70 8.68 -4.36 -20.99
C GLU A 70 7.46 -5.07 -20.37
N TYR A 71 7.66 -6.26 -19.80
CA TYR A 71 6.60 -7.08 -19.24
C TYR A 71 5.77 -6.36 -18.17
N GLY A 72 4.46 -6.24 -18.41
CA GLY A 72 3.51 -5.64 -17.47
C GLY A 72 3.70 -4.14 -17.21
N ARG A 73 4.54 -3.45 -18.00
CA ARG A 73 4.64 -1.98 -17.96
C ARG A 73 3.38 -1.37 -18.57
N GLU A 74 2.80 -0.44 -17.84
CA GLU A 74 1.66 0.36 -18.31
C GLU A 74 2.18 1.61 -19.03
N ASP A 75 1.84 1.75 -20.30
CA ASP A 75 2.02 2.97 -21.09
C ASP A 75 0.70 3.73 -21.25
N VAL A 76 0.76 4.89 -21.91
CA VAL A 76 -0.40 5.74 -22.18
C VAL A 76 -1.43 5.05 -23.09
N ASP A 77 -1.03 4.02 -23.85
CA ASP A 77 -1.87 3.27 -24.78
C ASP A 77 -2.69 2.15 -24.11
N THR A 78 -2.38 1.75 -22.87
CA THR A 78 -3.21 0.81 -22.10
C THR A 78 -4.67 1.26 -21.97
N THR A 79 -4.93 2.57 -21.93
CA THR A 79 -6.27 3.16 -21.91
C THR A 79 -7.07 2.83 -23.18
N LYS A 80 -6.43 2.91 -24.35
CA LYS A 80 -7.07 2.62 -25.65
C LYS A 80 -7.37 1.14 -25.84
N MET A 81 -6.60 0.26 -25.21
CA MET A 81 -6.87 -1.18 -25.28
C MET A 81 -8.18 -1.53 -24.57
N ARG A 82 -8.48 -0.86 -23.46
CA ARG A 82 -9.75 -1.08 -22.74
C ARG A 82 -10.96 -0.71 -23.61
N ASP A 83 -10.84 0.33 -24.44
CA ASP A 83 -11.91 0.77 -25.35
C ASP A 83 -12.25 -0.28 -26.43
N ARG A 84 -11.35 -1.24 -26.67
CA ARG A 84 -11.58 -2.37 -27.60
C ARG A 84 -12.37 -3.51 -26.97
N TRP A 85 -12.57 -3.51 -25.64
CA TRP A 85 -13.33 -4.56 -24.99
C TRP A 85 -14.76 -4.61 -25.51
N THR A 86 -15.24 -5.81 -25.87
CA THR A 86 -16.59 -6.01 -26.39
C THR A 86 -17.25 -7.25 -25.80
N PHE A 87 -18.56 -7.16 -25.60
CA PHE A 87 -19.42 -8.26 -25.17
C PHE A 87 -20.01 -9.07 -26.32
N GLU A 88 -19.67 -8.74 -27.58
CA GLU A 88 -20.11 -9.51 -28.74
C GLU A 88 -19.73 -10.99 -28.63
N ASP A 89 -20.71 -11.87 -28.80
CA ASP A 89 -20.52 -13.32 -28.79
C ASP A 89 -20.25 -13.85 -30.21
N SER A 90 -19.09 -13.45 -30.74
CA SER A 90 -18.60 -13.83 -32.06
C SER A 90 -17.11 -14.18 -32.00
N SER A 91 -16.56 -14.81 -33.04
CA SER A 91 -15.12 -15.08 -33.12
C SER A 91 -14.28 -13.80 -33.05
N LYS A 92 -14.76 -12.71 -33.66
CA LYS A 92 -14.11 -11.39 -33.60
C LYS A 92 -14.17 -10.81 -32.19
N GLY A 93 -15.33 -10.88 -31.53
CA GLY A 93 -15.47 -10.44 -30.14
C GLY A 93 -14.59 -11.23 -29.18
N ALA A 94 -14.48 -12.55 -29.38
CA ALA A 94 -13.57 -13.41 -28.62
C ALA A 94 -12.10 -13.03 -28.84
N GLU A 95 -11.69 -12.72 -30.08
CA GLU A 95 -10.34 -12.26 -30.40
C GLU A 95 -9.99 -10.94 -29.69
N GLU A 96 -10.90 -9.97 -29.69
CA GLU A 96 -10.69 -8.67 -29.02
C GLU A 96 -10.58 -8.84 -27.49
N ARG A 97 -11.43 -9.68 -26.88
CA ARG A 97 -11.32 -10.02 -25.46
C ARG A 97 -10.02 -10.75 -25.13
N ALA A 98 -9.56 -11.65 -26.00
CA ALA A 98 -8.29 -12.36 -25.83
C ALA A 98 -7.09 -11.41 -25.86
N LYS A 99 -7.06 -10.45 -26.79
CA LYS A 99 -6.02 -9.40 -26.85
C LYS A 99 -6.00 -8.54 -25.59
N CYS A 100 -7.18 -8.06 -25.16
CA CYS A 100 -7.30 -7.24 -23.95
C CYS A 100 -6.84 -8.01 -22.72
N SER A 101 -7.43 -9.18 -22.47
CA SER A 101 -7.11 -10.01 -21.29
C SER A 101 -5.64 -10.44 -21.26
N GLY A 102 -5.05 -10.79 -22.40
CA GLY A 102 -3.64 -11.16 -22.50
C GLY A 102 -2.69 -10.03 -22.10
N LYS A 103 -2.93 -8.79 -22.55
CA LYS A 103 -2.09 -7.65 -22.15
C LYS A 103 -2.27 -7.30 -20.67
N PHE A 104 -3.51 -7.20 -20.20
CA PHE A 104 -3.78 -6.87 -18.80
C PHE A 104 -3.34 -7.98 -17.84
N TRP A 105 -3.22 -9.22 -18.31
CA TRP A 105 -2.64 -10.32 -17.56
C TRP A 105 -1.18 -10.05 -17.20
N GLU A 106 -0.36 -9.52 -18.10
CA GLU A 106 1.05 -9.21 -17.80
C GLU A 106 1.17 -8.19 -16.67
N THR A 107 0.35 -7.13 -16.74
CA THR A 107 0.25 -6.08 -15.72
C THR A 107 -0.17 -6.64 -14.37
N LEU A 108 -1.28 -7.41 -14.34
CA LEU A 108 -1.75 -8.06 -13.13
C LEU A 108 -0.70 -9.00 -12.55
N HIS A 109 -0.09 -9.83 -13.41
CA HIS A 109 0.85 -10.86 -12.98
C HIS A 109 2.09 -10.26 -12.32
N ILE A 110 2.69 -9.21 -12.89
CA ILE A 110 3.87 -8.58 -12.27
C ILE A 110 3.52 -7.92 -10.93
N ASP A 111 2.34 -7.31 -10.80
CA ASP A 111 1.90 -6.69 -9.54
C ASP A 111 1.69 -7.75 -8.46
N LEU A 112 1.02 -8.87 -8.80
CA LEU A 112 0.86 -9.99 -7.87
C LEU A 112 2.20 -10.66 -7.54
N ARG A 113 3.17 -10.67 -8.46
CA ARG A 113 4.53 -11.17 -8.18
C ARG A 113 5.30 -10.25 -7.23
N MET A 114 5.12 -8.95 -7.34
CA MET A 114 5.66 -7.98 -6.38
C MET A 114 5.00 -8.12 -5.01
N VAL A 115 3.68 -8.40 -4.96
CA VAL A 115 3.00 -8.76 -3.71
C VAL A 115 3.60 -10.04 -3.15
N ASP A 116 3.66 -11.13 -3.92
CA ASP A 116 4.16 -12.43 -3.48
C ASP A 116 5.58 -12.35 -2.89
N THR A 117 6.46 -11.58 -3.52
CA THR A 117 7.84 -11.42 -3.10
C THR A 117 8.07 -10.33 -2.04
N SER A 118 7.06 -9.55 -1.64
CA SER A 118 7.20 -8.62 -0.51
C SER A 118 7.22 -9.36 0.83
N ASP A 119 7.82 -8.76 1.86
CA ASP A 119 7.74 -9.25 3.24
C ASP A 119 6.52 -8.67 3.98
N PHE A 120 6.02 -7.52 3.54
CA PHE A 120 4.75 -6.91 3.97
C PHE A 120 4.21 -5.96 2.89
N THR A 121 2.93 -5.60 2.99
CA THR A 121 2.27 -4.65 2.09
C THR A 121 1.80 -3.42 2.87
N ILE A 122 1.93 -2.23 2.28
CA ILE A 122 1.23 -1.02 2.70
C ILE A 122 0.10 -0.79 1.71
N ALA A 123 -1.14 -0.71 2.20
CA ALA A 123 -2.33 -0.54 1.37
C ALA A 123 -3.04 0.78 1.71
N TYR A 124 -3.06 1.71 0.77
CA TYR A 124 -3.84 2.94 0.87
C TYR A 124 -5.23 2.73 0.26
N CYS A 125 -6.27 2.83 1.10
CA CYS A 125 -7.65 2.46 0.76
C CYS A 125 -8.64 3.58 1.14
N PRO A 126 -8.64 4.72 0.43
CA PRO A 126 -9.68 5.73 0.59
C PRO A 126 -11.04 5.14 0.20
N THR A 127 -12.06 5.33 1.05
CA THR A 127 -13.34 4.62 0.90
C THR A 127 -14.22 5.12 -0.24
N ASN A 128 -13.84 6.23 -0.88
CA ASN A 128 -14.53 6.81 -2.03
C ASN A 128 -13.85 6.48 -3.38
N ILE A 129 -12.79 5.66 -3.40
CA ILE A 129 -12.12 5.28 -4.65
C ILE A 129 -12.28 3.77 -4.90
N TYR A 130 -12.90 3.44 -6.02
CA TYR A 130 -13.01 2.07 -6.49
C TYR A 130 -11.63 1.46 -6.78
N SER A 131 -11.29 0.37 -6.08
CA SER A 131 -9.92 -0.16 -6.08
C SER A 131 -9.86 -1.69 -5.92
N VAL A 132 -10.43 -2.42 -6.88
CA VAL A 132 -10.44 -3.90 -6.86
C VAL A 132 -9.05 -4.55 -6.89
N GLY A 133 -8.08 -3.93 -7.55
CA GLY A 133 -6.69 -4.38 -7.53
C GLY A 133 -6.13 -4.43 -6.11
N THR A 134 -6.29 -3.33 -5.36
CA THR A 134 -5.91 -3.22 -3.94
C THR A 134 -6.55 -4.32 -3.08
N VAL A 135 -7.83 -4.61 -3.29
CA VAL A 135 -8.53 -5.70 -2.57
C VAL A 135 -7.83 -7.05 -2.81
N HIS A 136 -7.56 -7.37 -4.09
CA HIS A 136 -6.92 -8.63 -4.46
C HIS A 136 -5.51 -8.76 -3.87
N GLU A 137 -4.73 -7.69 -3.91
CA GLU A 137 -3.36 -7.63 -3.37
C GLU A 137 -3.34 -7.82 -1.84
N ILE A 138 -4.30 -7.22 -1.12
CA ILE A 138 -4.45 -7.43 0.33
C ILE A 138 -4.79 -8.90 0.63
N VAL A 139 -5.75 -9.47 -0.09
CA VAL A 139 -6.17 -10.86 0.11
C VAL A 139 -5.01 -11.82 -0.13
N LEU A 140 -4.28 -11.67 -1.25
CA LEU A 140 -3.10 -12.48 -1.55
C LEU A 140 -2.03 -12.36 -0.46
N CYS A 141 -1.73 -11.14 -0.02
CA CYS A 141 -0.76 -10.88 1.04
C CYS A 141 -1.16 -11.60 2.35
N ARG A 142 -2.44 -11.55 2.73
CA ARG A 142 -2.94 -12.22 3.95
C ARG A 142 -3.07 -13.72 3.83
N GLN A 143 -3.36 -14.27 2.64
CA GLN A 143 -3.30 -15.72 2.40
C GLN A 143 -1.89 -16.28 2.61
N GLN A 144 -0.87 -15.46 2.34
CA GLN A 144 0.53 -15.76 2.63
C GLN A 144 0.95 -15.42 4.08
N ARG A 145 -0.02 -15.01 4.93
CA ARG A 145 0.16 -14.59 6.33
C ARG A 145 1.12 -13.42 6.53
N LYS A 146 1.29 -12.58 5.51
CA LYS A 146 2.18 -11.41 5.58
C LYS A 146 1.45 -10.19 6.14
N PRO A 147 2.10 -9.31 6.90
CA PRO A 147 1.46 -8.12 7.43
C PRO A 147 0.95 -7.20 6.32
N VAL A 148 -0.23 -6.62 6.54
CA VAL A 148 -0.77 -5.52 5.72
C VAL A 148 -0.92 -4.31 6.63
N LEU A 149 -0.26 -3.20 6.28
CA LEU A 149 -0.42 -1.90 6.94
C LEU A 149 -1.47 -1.11 6.14
N PHE A 150 -2.67 -0.98 6.68
CA PHE A 150 -3.84 -0.46 6.00
C PHE A 150 -4.08 1.02 6.36
N VAL A 151 -3.97 1.91 5.38
CA VAL A 151 -4.24 3.34 5.54
C VAL A 151 -5.62 3.67 5.00
N SER A 152 -6.51 4.17 5.85
CA SER A 152 -7.90 4.52 5.55
C SER A 152 -8.16 5.95 6.00
N PRO A 153 -7.93 6.95 5.12
CA PRO A 153 -8.10 8.35 5.49
C PRO A 153 -9.58 8.70 5.69
N GLY A 154 -9.84 9.77 6.46
CA GLY A 154 -11.13 10.43 6.45
C GLY A 154 -11.47 10.97 5.07
N ILE A 155 -12.75 10.90 4.69
CA ILE A 155 -13.28 11.43 3.43
C ILE A 155 -14.41 12.41 3.73
N ASP A 156 -14.22 13.66 3.30
CA ASP A 156 -15.20 14.74 3.30
C ASP A 156 -15.31 15.36 1.89
N PHE A 157 -16.37 16.15 1.67
CA PHE A 157 -16.55 16.88 0.42
C PHE A 157 -16.90 18.35 0.68
N PRO A 158 -15.97 19.17 1.19
CA PRO A 158 -16.25 20.58 1.50
C PRO A 158 -16.75 21.38 0.29
N THR A 159 -16.17 21.15 -0.90
CA THR A 159 -16.64 21.78 -2.14
C THR A 159 -18.06 21.37 -2.53
N LEU A 160 -18.50 20.16 -2.18
CA LEU A 160 -19.90 19.77 -2.38
C LEU A 160 -20.82 20.56 -1.45
N ALA A 161 -20.42 20.79 -0.20
CA ALA A 161 -21.17 21.62 0.73
C ALA A 161 -21.26 23.08 0.24
N GLU A 162 -20.16 23.65 -0.28
CA GLU A 162 -20.15 24.98 -0.91
C GLU A 162 -21.07 25.05 -2.14
N LEU A 163 -21.05 24.01 -2.99
CA LEU A 163 -21.91 23.96 -4.16
C LEU A 163 -23.39 23.87 -3.78
N LYS A 164 -23.74 23.07 -2.76
CA LYS A 164 -25.10 23.01 -2.21
C LYS A 164 -25.57 24.37 -1.72
N GLU A 165 -24.70 25.11 -1.04
CA GLU A 165 -25.00 26.47 -0.58
C GLU A 165 -25.24 27.41 -1.76
N HIS A 166 -24.38 27.36 -2.77
CA HIS A 166 -24.46 28.21 -3.95
C HIS A 166 -25.78 28.02 -4.74
N LEU A 167 -26.27 26.78 -4.83
CA LEU A 167 -27.45 26.44 -5.62
C LEU A 167 -28.79 26.65 -4.88
N LYS A 168 -28.81 27.13 -3.63
CA LYS A 168 -30.06 27.29 -2.85
C LYS A 168 -31.16 28.13 -3.52
N GLY A 169 -30.77 29.06 -4.40
CA GLY A 169 -31.72 29.89 -5.18
C GLY A 169 -32.04 29.34 -6.58
N ASP A 170 -31.42 28.24 -6.98
CA ASP A 170 -31.57 27.60 -8.29
C ASP A 170 -32.23 26.23 -8.11
N ALA A 171 -33.55 26.19 -8.34
CA ALA A 171 -34.34 24.97 -8.17
C ALA A 171 -33.89 23.85 -9.13
N MET A 172 -33.59 24.19 -10.39
CA MET A 172 -33.14 23.22 -11.38
C MET A 172 -31.73 22.71 -11.07
N GLY A 173 -30.82 23.62 -10.69
CA GLY A 173 -29.47 23.27 -10.26
C GLY A 173 -29.48 22.35 -9.04
N THR A 174 -30.34 22.63 -8.06
CA THR A 174 -30.50 21.79 -6.87
C THR A 174 -31.01 20.38 -7.23
N GLU A 175 -32.03 20.28 -8.09
CA GLU A 175 -32.56 18.99 -8.55
C GLU A 175 -31.49 18.16 -9.29
N LEU A 176 -30.75 18.79 -10.20
CA LEU A 176 -29.63 18.14 -10.90
C LEU A 176 -28.52 17.70 -9.94
N LEU A 177 -28.22 18.48 -8.91
CA LEU A 177 -27.21 18.10 -7.92
C LEU A 177 -27.65 16.91 -7.07
N GLU A 178 -28.90 16.88 -6.61
CA GLU A 178 -29.43 15.74 -5.85
C GLU A 178 -29.53 14.46 -6.70
N GLN A 179 -29.87 14.59 -7.98
CA GLN A 179 -29.79 13.49 -8.94
C GLN A 179 -28.33 13.00 -9.09
N LEU A 180 -27.37 13.91 -9.25
CA LEU A 180 -25.95 13.57 -9.36
C LEU A 180 -25.40 12.85 -8.12
N ILE A 181 -25.83 13.25 -6.91
CA ILE A 181 -25.49 12.57 -5.65
C ILE A 181 -26.08 11.16 -5.58
N THR A 182 -27.18 10.91 -6.28
CA THR A 182 -27.79 9.58 -6.37
C THR A 182 -27.08 8.72 -7.42
N ASP A 183 -26.75 9.31 -8.57
CA ASP A 183 -26.10 8.62 -9.70
C ASP A 183 -24.64 8.24 -9.39
N ILE A 184 -23.95 9.11 -8.64
CA ILE A 184 -22.60 8.86 -8.15
C ILE A 184 -22.70 8.63 -6.65
N PRO A 185 -22.32 7.45 -6.11
CA PRO A 185 -22.41 7.18 -4.67
C PRO A 185 -21.38 8.00 -3.88
N ILE A 186 -21.59 9.32 -3.80
CA ILE A 186 -20.78 10.27 -3.05
C ILE A 186 -21.16 10.12 -1.58
N LYS A 187 -20.37 9.33 -0.85
CA LYS A 187 -20.59 9.08 0.56
C LYS A 187 -19.39 9.54 1.38
N GLU A 188 -19.64 10.49 2.27
CA GLU A 188 -18.65 10.90 3.25
C GLU A 188 -18.33 9.76 4.21
N ASN A 189 -17.08 9.75 4.67
CA ASN A 189 -16.59 8.86 5.70
C ASN A 189 -15.54 9.63 6.51
N PRO A 190 -15.94 10.64 7.29
CA PRO A 190 -15.00 11.53 7.97
C PRO A 190 -14.09 10.80 8.95
N ARG A 191 -14.54 9.64 9.46
CA ARG A 191 -13.76 8.78 10.37
C ARG A 191 -12.87 7.77 9.66
N GLY A 192 -12.89 7.73 8.32
CA GLY A 192 -12.10 6.79 7.52
C GLY A 192 -12.35 5.33 7.87
N ILE A 193 -13.55 4.97 8.34
CA ILE A 193 -13.82 3.60 8.80
C ILE A 193 -13.81 2.66 7.58
N PRO A 194 -12.93 1.65 7.54
CA PRO A 194 -12.85 0.73 6.42
C PRO A 194 -14.03 -0.25 6.42
N SER A 195 -14.19 -0.99 5.32
CA SER A 195 -15.15 -2.10 5.23
C SER A 195 -14.96 -3.10 6.38
N LEU A 196 -16.09 -3.61 6.91
CA LEU A 196 -16.14 -4.64 7.94
C LEU A 196 -15.37 -5.92 7.57
N TRP A 197 -15.15 -6.18 6.28
CA TRP A 197 -14.34 -7.29 5.78
C TRP A 197 -12.84 -7.11 6.03
N TYR A 198 -12.33 -5.87 5.99
CA TYR A 198 -10.92 -5.62 6.24
C TYR A 198 -10.56 -5.81 7.71
N MET A 199 -11.48 -5.51 8.63
CA MET A 199 -11.23 -5.60 10.08
C MET A 199 -10.69 -6.96 10.52
N PRO A 200 -11.33 -8.11 10.21
CA PRO A 200 -10.80 -9.43 10.53
C PRO A 200 -9.64 -9.86 9.63
N LEU A 201 -9.60 -9.39 8.37
CA LEU A 201 -8.59 -9.80 7.38
C LEU A 201 -7.20 -9.22 7.71
N VAL A 202 -7.14 -7.94 8.07
CA VAL A 202 -5.92 -7.18 8.38
C VAL A 202 -5.57 -7.29 9.86
N GLY A 203 -6.56 -7.23 10.74
CA GLY A 203 -6.38 -7.20 12.19
C GLY A 203 -6.23 -5.78 12.75
N GLY A 204 -6.79 -5.54 13.95
CA GLY A 204 -7.02 -4.19 14.50
C GLY A 204 -5.79 -3.31 14.76
N GLU A 205 -4.59 -3.89 14.78
CA GLU A 205 -3.35 -3.14 15.07
C GLU A 205 -2.61 -2.63 13.84
N SER A 206 -3.11 -2.92 12.64
CA SER A 206 -2.48 -2.51 11.39
C SER A 206 -3.34 -1.55 10.57
N PHE A 207 -4.18 -0.77 11.25
CA PHE A 207 -4.98 0.32 10.68
C PHE A 207 -4.42 1.69 11.05
N PHE A 208 -4.39 2.58 10.06
CA PHE A 208 -3.87 3.93 10.13
C PHE A 208 -4.88 4.88 9.47
N ASP A 209 -5.12 6.03 10.08
CA ASP A 209 -6.06 7.06 9.60
C ASP A 209 -5.37 8.17 8.80
N GLY A 210 -4.06 8.01 8.56
CA GLY A 210 -3.26 8.88 7.71
C GLY A 210 -1.82 8.38 7.62
N PHE A 211 -1.03 9.06 6.80
CA PHE A 211 0.40 8.85 6.67
C PHE A 211 1.18 9.59 7.76
N GLY A 212 0.76 10.81 8.09
CA GLY A 212 1.47 11.69 9.01
C GLY A 212 2.72 12.31 8.38
N PHE A 213 2.58 12.86 7.18
CA PHE A 213 3.71 13.45 6.46
C PHE A 213 4.27 14.70 7.15
N ALA A 214 3.43 15.44 7.89
CA ALA A 214 3.78 16.73 8.48
C ALA A 214 5.09 16.73 9.28
N GLU A 215 5.31 15.71 10.11
CA GLU A 215 6.51 15.56 10.94
C GLU A 215 7.80 15.38 10.11
N TYR A 216 7.67 14.84 8.90
CA TYR A 216 8.81 14.45 8.06
C TYR A 216 9.05 15.39 6.88
N ARG A 217 8.11 16.28 6.55
CA ARG A 217 8.21 17.20 5.39
C ARG A 217 9.54 17.94 5.32
N LYS A 218 9.95 18.58 6.44
CA LYS A 218 11.20 19.34 6.50
C LYS A 218 12.43 18.45 6.32
N GLN A 219 12.42 17.27 6.93
CA GLN A 219 13.54 16.33 6.87
C GLN A 219 13.77 15.76 5.46
N PHE A 220 12.71 15.56 4.69
CA PHE A 220 12.78 15.03 3.32
C PHE A 220 12.70 16.10 2.23
N GLY A 221 12.51 17.37 2.60
CA GLY A 221 12.38 18.48 1.64
C GLY A 221 11.13 18.36 0.77
N TRP A 222 10.07 17.71 1.26
CA TRP A 222 8.83 17.54 0.49
C TRP A 222 8.10 18.86 0.32
N LYS A 223 7.79 19.19 -0.94
CA LYS A 223 6.88 20.30 -1.26
C LYS A 223 5.47 19.95 -0.83
N ARG A 224 4.72 20.94 -0.33
CA ARG A 224 3.31 20.80 0.03
C ARG A 224 2.48 20.40 -1.19
N ILE A 225 1.54 19.46 -1.01
CA ILE A 225 0.59 18.97 -2.03
C ILE A 225 -0.82 18.88 -1.42
N PRO A 226 -1.90 18.72 -2.22
CA PRO A 226 -3.27 18.65 -1.69
C PRO A 226 -3.51 17.56 -0.63
N LEU A 227 -2.74 16.47 -0.66
CA LEU A 227 -2.79 15.44 0.38
C LEU A 227 -2.34 15.98 1.75
N ASP A 228 -1.37 16.91 1.78
CA ASP A 228 -0.95 17.57 3.03
C ASP A 228 -2.07 18.42 3.61
N ASP A 229 -2.82 19.13 2.76
CA ASP A 229 -3.94 19.95 3.23
C ASP A 229 -5.04 19.09 3.84
N ARG A 230 -5.32 17.92 3.25
CA ARG A 230 -6.26 16.93 3.81
C ARG A 230 -5.78 16.36 5.13
N GLU A 231 -4.49 16.01 5.22
CA GLU A 231 -3.92 15.51 6.48
C GLU A 231 -3.92 16.60 7.56
N ASP A 232 -3.57 17.84 7.23
CA ASP A 232 -3.53 18.97 8.16
C ASP A 232 -4.96 19.36 8.63
N ALA A 233 -5.99 19.15 7.80
CA ALA A 233 -7.40 19.36 8.17
C ALA A 233 -7.99 18.22 9.02
N SER A 234 -7.33 17.05 9.04
CA SER A 234 -7.79 15.87 9.77
C SER A 234 -7.04 15.70 11.09
N ASP A 235 -7.74 15.26 12.13
CA ASP A 235 -7.12 14.93 13.42
C ASP A 235 -6.57 13.49 13.40
N ILE A 236 -5.43 13.28 12.73
CA ILE A 236 -4.78 11.97 12.55
C ILE A 236 -4.34 11.40 13.91
N LYS A 237 -4.90 10.25 14.30
CA LYS A 237 -4.63 9.57 15.57
C LYS A 237 -3.58 8.48 15.47
N ARG A 238 -3.50 7.80 14.33
CA ARG A 238 -2.60 6.66 14.08
C ARG A 238 -1.88 6.86 12.74
N PRO A 239 -0.87 7.73 12.68
CA PRO A 239 -0.10 7.97 11.45
C PRO A 239 0.82 6.79 11.10
N LEU A 240 0.93 6.47 9.81
CA LEU A 240 1.76 5.38 9.30
C LEU A 240 3.27 5.61 9.48
N LEU A 241 3.80 6.79 9.12
CA LEU A 241 5.25 7.03 9.08
C LEU A 241 5.90 6.91 10.47
N PRO A 242 5.34 7.49 11.54
CA PRO A 242 5.84 7.27 12.90
C PRO A 242 5.81 5.80 13.32
N PHE A 243 4.80 5.04 12.90
CA PHE A 243 4.76 3.61 13.12
C PHE A 243 5.89 2.88 12.40
N LEU A 244 6.16 3.20 11.13
CA LEU A 244 7.24 2.61 10.34
C LEU A 244 8.63 2.93 10.93
N GLU A 245 8.84 4.16 11.43
CA GLU A 245 10.08 4.51 12.14
C GLU A 245 10.27 3.65 13.39
N LYS A 246 9.21 3.47 14.17
CA LYS A 246 9.21 2.61 15.36
C LYS A 246 9.42 1.14 15.01
N LEU A 247 8.78 0.68 13.94
CA LEU A 247 8.92 -0.68 13.41
C LEU A 247 10.37 -1.00 13.05
N ASN A 248 11.12 -0.01 12.52
CA ASN A 248 12.53 -0.17 12.24
C ASN A 248 13.39 -0.38 13.50
N LYS A 249 12.89 -0.03 14.68
CA LYS A 249 13.59 -0.16 15.97
C LYS A 249 13.12 -1.40 16.74
N GLN A 250 11.85 -1.76 16.64
CA GLN A 250 11.24 -2.86 17.40
C GLN A 250 10.05 -3.50 16.69
N LEU A 251 9.85 -4.81 16.88
CA LEU A 251 8.66 -5.49 16.37
C LEU A 251 7.39 -5.01 17.10
N PRO A 252 6.26 -4.86 16.39
CA PRO A 252 5.02 -4.42 16.99
C PRO A 252 4.41 -5.55 17.82
N LYS A 253 3.59 -5.16 18.79
CA LYS A 253 2.77 -6.07 19.56
C LYS A 253 1.36 -6.12 18.97
N LYS A 254 0.62 -7.17 19.26
CA LYS A 254 -0.82 -7.25 18.97
C LYS A 254 -1.63 -7.39 20.24
N TRP A 255 -2.82 -6.79 20.29
CA TRP A 255 -3.75 -7.02 21.39
C TRP A 255 -4.32 -8.45 21.31
N ASP A 256 -4.18 -9.22 22.39
CA ASP A 256 -4.82 -10.53 22.54
C ASP A 256 -6.11 -10.37 23.33
N ASN A 257 -7.25 -10.52 22.67
CA ASN A 257 -8.55 -10.33 23.31
C ASN A 257 -8.86 -11.39 24.39
N ARG A 258 -8.28 -12.60 24.31
CA ARG A 258 -8.47 -13.65 25.32
C ARG A 258 -7.64 -13.36 26.56
N ARG A 259 -6.40 -12.91 26.36
CA ARG A 259 -5.45 -12.62 27.45
C ARG A 259 -5.53 -11.19 27.99
N LYS A 260 -6.31 -10.32 27.35
CA LYS A 260 -6.49 -8.88 27.67
C LYS A 260 -5.16 -8.14 27.84
N LYS A 261 -4.19 -8.45 26.98
CA LYS A 261 -2.86 -7.81 27.00
C LYS A 261 -2.22 -7.79 25.62
N TYR A 262 -1.25 -6.91 25.45
CA TYR A 262 -0.39 -6.92 24.29
C TYR A 262 0.58 -8.11 24.31
N VAL A 263 0.59 -8.89 23.23
CA VAL A 263 1.48 -10.03 22.99
C VAL A 263 2.35 -9.79 21.76
N ARG A 264 3.33 -10.65 21.52
CA ARG A 264 4.15 -10.61 20.30
C ARG A 264 3.25 -10.74 19.06
N ASN A 265 3.55 -9.96 18.02
CA ASN A 265 2.91 -10.14 16.72
C ASN A 265 3.76 -11.04 15.84
N ASP A 266 3.33 -12.29 15.69
CA ASP A 266 4.08 -13.33 14.96
C ASP A 266 3.96 -13.22 13.44
N ASP A 267 3.14 -12.30 12.92
CA ASP A 267 3.01 -12.05 11.48
C ASP A 267 4.26 -11.34 10.92
N TYR A 268 5.04 -10.65 11.77
CA TYR A 268 6.23 -9.90 11.34
C TYR A 268 7.47 -10.80 11.24
N LEU A 269 7.52 -11.60 10.17
CA LEU A 269 8.64 -12.47 9.82
C LEU A 269 9.65 -11.74 8.92
N LEU A 270 10.37 -10.77 9.51
CA LEU A 270 11.43 -10.03 8.80
C LEU A 270 12.74 -10.84 8.81
N TRP A 271 13.29 -11.09 7.62
CA TRP A 271 14.46 -11.95 7.47
C TRP A 271 15.77 -11.22 7.75
N ASP A 272 16.75 -11.97 8.27
CA ASP A 272 18.12 -11.51 8.49
C ASP A 272 19.12 -12.29 7.62
N ILE A 273 18.93 -12.25 6.30
CA ILE A 273 19.66 -13.08 5.33
C ILE A 273 21.11 -12.58 5.15
N GLY A 274 21.39 -11.31 5.44
CA GLY A 274 22.70 -10.68 5.20
C GLY A 274 23.62 -10.49 6.41
N ARG A 275 23.17 -10.71 7.66
CA ARG A 275 23.99 -10.38 8.87
C ARG A 275 24.77 -11.53 9.47
N LYS A 276 24.62 -12.77 9.01
CA LYS A 276 25.34 -13.93 9.58
C LYS A 276 26.28 -14.61 8.59
N LYS A 277 27.59 -14.51 8.88
CA LYS A 277 28.61 -15.51 8.48
C LYS A 277 28.58 -16.79 9.34
N GLY A 278 27.67 -16.88 10.31
CA GLY A 278 27.45 -18.08 11.12
C GLY A 278 26.09 -18.68 10.79
N GLY A 279 26.11 -19.78 10.04
CA GLY A 279 24.92 -20.45 9.51
C GLY A 279 23.79 -20.60 10.51
N GLY A 280 22.55 -20.53 10.01
CA GLY A 280 21.43 -21.12 10.72
C GLY A 280 21.80 -22.56 11.05
N ARG A 281 21.59 -22.99 12.30
CA ARG A 281 21.67 -24.41 12.62
C ARG A 281 20.66 -25.10 11.72
N GLU A 282 21.14 -25.90 10.77
CA GLU A 282 20.31 -26.94 10.17
C GLU A 282 19.63 -27.67 11.32
N VAL A 283 18.31 -27.68 11.31
CA VAL A 283 17.55 -28.57 12.17
C VAL A 283 17.69 -29.95 11.54
N SER A 284 18.82 -30.61 11.80
CA SER A 284 19.00 -32.00 11.42
C SER A 284 17.97 -32.85 12.16
N HIS A 285 17.29 -33.70 11.41
CA HIS A 285 16.28 -34.65 11.88
C HIS A 285 16.76 -35.46 13.10
N PRO A 286 15.84 -35.92 13.97
CA PRO A 286 16.21 -36.63 15.19
C PRO A 286 17.01 -37.89 14.87
N VAL A 287 18.19 -37.99 15.48
CA VAL A 287 19.04 -39.18 15.48
C VAL A 287 18.22 -40.36 15.97
N LEU A 288 17.96 -41.32 15.08
CA LEU A 288 17.49 -42.65 15.45
C LEU A 288 18.52 -43.27 16.38
N ILE A 289 18.17 -43.37 17.67
CA ILE A 289 18.92 -44.11 18.67
C ILE A 289 18.93 -45.58 18.23
N LYS A 290 20.07 -46.05 17.67
CA LYS A 290 20.34 -47.48 17.54
C LYS A 290 20.44 -48.06 18.95
N LYS A 291 19.42 -48.77 19.40
CA LYS A 291 19.52 -49.70 20.53
C LYS A 291 20.58 -50.75 20.17
N LYS A 292 21.67 -50.79 20.93
CA LYS A 292 22.56 -51.96 20.97
C LYS A 292 21.77 -53.12 21.57
N ARG A 293 21.72 -54.24 20.85
CA ARG A 293 21.66 -55.59 21.44
C ARG A 293 23.02 -56.22 21.19
#